data_AF-A0A9D4H2L8-F1
#
_entry.id   AF-A0A9D4H2L8-F1
#
_cell.length_a   1.000
_cell.length_b   1.000
_cell.length_c   1.000
_cell.angle_alpha   90.00
_cell.angle_beta   90.00
_cell.angle_gamma   90.00
#
_symmetry.space_group_name_H-M   'P 1'
#
loop_
_entity.id
_entity.type
_entity.pdbx_description
1 polymer ?
#
loop_
_entity_poly.entity_id
_entity_poly.type
_entity_poly.pdbx_seq_one_letter_code
_entity_poly.pdbx_strand_id
1 'polypeptide(L)'
;MEEEPFPGLKIESSDFLNDLDGRSKCSKCQRSRKFYCYTCFLPLPEIEHRIPRVKLPLKVDILKHPSEVDGKSTAVHAGIVAPEDVCIYTYPCIPDYEKDKVILVFPCKDSKTLEQLASSWKHGLKPTQLKSNESVFSGKGSLETSGEKSTIAGSEILPAKTEKLHSSEDEALSKLEESPKLPFERVIFIDSTWNQTRAIFNDERLRGIQCVELKSEKTKFWRHQKNNPDTHLATIEAIYYFMREFHEHFVDTQYSGQYDNLLFFFNFMYKKIRNIYDGGEHLEAYKSRKEKALQTKNVS
;
A
#
# COMPACT_ATOMS: atom_id res chain seq x y z
N MET A 1 -19.01 1.58 23.02
CA MET A 1 -18.19 1.62 21.79
C MET A 1 -16.80 2.11 22.19
N GLU A 2 -15.73 1.48 21.72
CA GLU A 2 -14.34 1.73 22.14
C GLU A 2 -13.96 3.22 22.10
N GLU A 3 -13.40 3.78 23.17
CA GLU A 3 -12.92 5.18 23.18
C GLU A 3 -11.60 5.34 22.38
N GLU A 4 -10.75 4.33 22.46
CA GLU A 4 -9.50 4.21 21.71
C GLU A 4 -9.73 3.38 20.43
N PRO A 5 -9.57 3.96 19.21
CA PRO A 5 -9.81 3.22 17.96
C PRO A 5 -8.76 2.13 17.68
N PHE A 6 -7.55 2.26 18.22
CA PHE A 6 -6.38 1.46 17.88
C PHE A 6 -5.59 1.09 19.13
N PRO A 7 -6.14 0.22 20.00
CA PRO A 7 -5.51 -0.11 21.28
C PRO A 7 -4.12 -0.72 21.08
N GLY A 8 -3.15 -0.22 21.84
CA GLY A 8 -1.76 -0.70 21.83
C GLY A 8 -0.88 -0.16 20.70
N LEU A 9 -1.39 0.70 19.80
CA LEU A 9 -0.56 1.36 18.78
C LEU A 9 0.13 2.61 19.35
N LYS A 10 1.41 2.78 19.02
CA LYS A 10 2.25 3.91 19.44
C LYS A 10 2.07 5.12 18.52
N ILE A 11 0.84 5.63 18.45
CA ILE A 11 0.52 6.84 17.70
C ILE A 11 0.85 8.07 18.55
N GLU A 12 1.64 9.01 18.02
CA GLU A 12 1.98 10.25 18.70
C GLU A 12 0.75 11.13 19.00
N SER A 13 0.83 11.94 20.06
CA SER A 13 -0.26 12.84 20.43
C SER A 13 -0.50 13.88 19.32
N SER A 14 -1.77 13.99 18.96
CA SER A 14 -2.31 14.97 18.01
C SER A 14 -3.12 16.06 18.71
N ASP A 15 -3.04 16.17 20.04
CA ASP A 15 -3.93 17.01 20.84
C ASP A 15 -3.79 18.50 20.47
N PHE A 16 -2.58 18.92 20.09
CA PHE A 16 -2.26 20.26 19.61
C PHE A 16 -3.00 20.69 18.33
N LEU A 17 -3.57 19.74 17.57
CA LEU A 17 -4.42 20.04 16.43
C LEU A 17 -5.82 20.54 16.86
N ASN A 18 -6.14 20.49 18.16
CA ASN A 18 -7.34 21.12 18.70
C ASN A 18 -7.14 22.61 18.96
N ASP A 19 -5.91 23.02 19.32
CA ASP A 19 -5.54 24.41 19.66
C ASP A 19 -5.37 25.31 18.41
N LEU A 20 -5.57 24.77 17.20
CA LEU A 20 -5.42 25.51 15.96
C LEU A 20 -6.66 26.37 15.64
N ASP A 21 -6.49 27.68 15.76
CA ASP A 21 -7.48 28.67 15.40
C ASP A 21 -7.69 28.80 13.90
N GLY A 22 -8.96 28.75 13.48
CA GLY A 22 -9.35 29.07 12.10
C GLY A 22 -8.75 28.15 11.03
N ARG A 23 -8.14 28.77 10.01
CA ARG A 23 -7.59 28.17 8.77
C ARG A 23 -6.46 29.04 8.20
N SER A 24 -5.30 28.45 7.89
CA SER A 24 -4.19 29.15 7.22
C SER A 24 -3.99 28.71 5.76
N LYS A 25 -3.03 29.32 5.05
CA LYS A 25 -2.76 29.07 3.62
C LYS A 25 -1.69 28.00 3.44
N CYS A 26 -1.92 27.09 2.49
CA CYS A 26 -0.87 26.15 2.06
C CYS A 26 0.31 26.90 1.41
N SER A 27 1.54 26.60 1.84
CA SER A 27 2.78 27.16 1.29
C SER A 27 2.88 27.04 -0.24
N LYS A 28 2.52 25.87 -0.80
CA LYS A 28 2.62 25.57 -2.23
C LYS A 28 1.51 26.17 -3.10
N CYS A 29 0.23 25.97 -2.76
CA CYS A 29 -0.90 26.40 -3.62
C CYS A 29 -1.72 27.57 -3.08
N GLN A 30 -1.35 28.14 -1.93
CA GLN A 30 -2.00 29.30 -1.28
C GLN A 30 -3.50 29.14 -0.92
N ARG A 31 -4.10 27.97 -1.20
CA ARG A 31 -5.47 27.64 -0.80
C ARG A 31 -5.57 27.51 0.72
N SER A 32 -6.63 28.09 1.29
CA SER A 32 -6.91 28.00 2.73
C SER A 32 -7.30 26.58 3.16
N ARG A 33 -6.77 26.08 4.28
CA ARG A 33 -6.98 24.74 4.88
C ARG A 33 -6.96 24.83 6.41
N LYS A 34 -7.38 23.79 7.14
CA LYS A 34 -7.34 23.79 8.64
C LYS A 34 -6.15 23.03 9.24
N PHE A 35 -5.71 21.93 8.63
CA PHE A 35 -4.60 21.11 9.14
C PHE A 35 -3.55 20.87 8.06
N TYR A 36 -3.99 20.47 6.87
CA TYR A 36 -3.13 20.11 5.76
C TYR A 36 -3.78 20.39 4.42
N CYS A 37 -2.97 20.47 3.37
CA CYS A 37 -3.42 20.66 2.02
C CYS A 37 -3.62 19.33 1.30
N TYR A 38 -4.88 18.90 1.22
CA TYR A 38 -5.31 17.71 0.46
C TYR A 38 -5.07 17.78 -1.07
N THR A 39 -4.56 18.90 -1.61
CA THR A 39 -4.17 19.03 -3.02
C THR A 39 -2.65 19.00 -3.21
N CYS A 40 -1.87 19.38 -2.19
CA CYS A 40 -0.40 19.42 -2.26
C CYS A 40 0.28 18.33 -1.42
N PHE A 41 -0.49 17.63 -0.59
CA PHE A 41 -0.03 16.62 0.38
C PHE A 41 1.00 17.17 1.36
N LEU A 42 0.82 18.44 1.75
CA LEU A 42 1.67 19.16 2.71
C LEU A 42 0.88 19.47 3.99
N PRO A 43 1.53 19.45 5.17
CA PRO A 43 0.96 20.06 6.38
C PRO A 43 0.85 21.59 6.20
N LEU A 44 0.13 22.25 7.10
CA LEU A 44 0.19 23.71 7.18
C LEU A 44 1.48 24.16 7.87
N PRO A 45 2.09 25.30 7.47
CA PRO A 45 3.41 25.71 7.96
C PRO A 45 3.49 25.83 9.49
N GLU A 46 2.41 26.25 10.13
CA GLU A 46 2.30 26.40 11.60
C GLU A 46 2.47 25.08 12.38
N ILE A 47 2.20 23.93 11.75
CA ILE A 47 2.29 22.61 12.38
C ILE A 47 3.30 21.66 11.73
N GLU A 48 3.94 22.05 10.63
CA GLU A 48 4.81 21.18 9.83
C GLU A 48 5.90 20.48 10.67
N HIS A 49 6.52 21.23 11.58
CA HIS A 49 7.56 20.75 12.50
C HIS A 49 7.06 19.82 13.62
N ARG A 50 5.74 19.61 13.73
CA ARG A 50 5.08 18.79 14.76
C ARG A 50 4.39 17.55 14.18
N ILE A 51 4.45 17.36 12.87
CA ILE A 51 3.85 16.18 12.22
C ILE A 51 4.89 15.05 12.23
N PRO A 52 4.54 13.86 12.74
CA PRO A 52 5.48 12.74 12.73
C PRO A 52 5.86 12.35 11.30
N ARG A 53 7.13 11.98 11.12
CA ARG A 53 7.64 11.42 9.87
C ARG A 53 7.72 9.91 10.00
N VAL A 54 7.15 9.20 9.02
CA VAL A 54 7.19 7.74 8.93
C VAL A 54 8.07 7.35 7.75
N LYS A 55 9.07 6.51 8.00
CA LYS A 55 9.85 5.87 6.95
C LYS A 55 9.22 4.52 6.62
N LEU A 56 8.99 4.26 5.33
CA LEU A 56 8.41 3.00 4.88
C LEU A 56 9.50 2.09 4.29
N PRO A 57 9.39 0.75 4.46
CA PRO A 57 10.33 -0.20 3.88
C PRO A 57 10.16 -0.34 2.36
N LEU A 58 9.12 0.27 1.78
CA LEU A 58 8.66 0.08 0.42
C LEU A 58 8.06 1.38 -0.11
N LYS A 59 8.23 1.68 -1.41
CA LYS A 59 7.53 2.83 -2.03
C LYS A 59 6.05 2.54 -2.19
N VAL A 60 5.21 3.56 -2.00
CA VAL A 60 3.75 3.49 -2.07
C VAL A 60 3.26 4.44 -3.13
N ASP A 61 2.64 3.92 -4.18
CA ASP A 61 2.01 4.72 -5.22
C ASP A 61 0.48 4.61 -5.08
N ILE A 62 -0.20 5.73 -4.89
CA ILE A 62 -1.66 5.77 -4.71
C ILE A 62 -2.31 6.33 -5.97
N LEU A 63 -3.10 5.50 -6.65
CA LEU A 63 -3.89 5.88 -7.82
C LEU A 63 -5.26 6.38 -7.36
N LYS A 64 -5.37 7.71 -7.26
CA LYS A 64 -6.57 8.41 -6.81
C LYS A 64 -7.55 8.64 -7.97
N HIS A 65 -8.80 8.26 -7.77
CA HIS A 65 -9.87 8.52 -8.73
C HIS A 65 -10.24 10.03 -8.74
N PRO A 66 -10.40 10.68 -9.91
CA PRO A 66 -10.60 12.12 -10.00
C PRO A 66 -11.93 12.61 -9.39
N SER A 67 -12.93 11.73 -9.26
CA SER A 67 -14.19 12.05 -8.57
C SER A 67 -14.15 11.85 -7.05
N GLU A 68 -13.06 11.32 -6.49
CA GLU A 68 -12.94 11.14 -5.03
C GLU A 68 -12.66 12.50 -4.37
N VAL A 69 -13.48 12.87 -3.39
CA VAL A 69 -13.43 14.23 -2.82
C VAL A 69 -12.19 14.40 -1.95
N ASP A 70 -11.26 15.27 -2.34
CA ASP A 70 -9.97 15.47 -1.65
C ASP A 70 -10.09 15.64 -0.13
N GLY A 71 -11.07 16.41 0.35
CA GLY A 71 -11.32 16.63 1.78
C GLY A 71 -11.99 15.45 2.52
N LYS A 72 -12.21 14.32 1.84
CA LYS A 72 -12.74 13.07 2.39
C LYS A 72 -11.76 11.90 2.26
N SER A 73 -10.89 11.92 1.25
CA SER A 73 -9.82 10.94 1.03
C SER A 73 -8.88 10.85 2.24
N THR A 74 -8.50 9.62 2.59
CA THR A 74 -7.50 9.36 3.64
C THR A 74 -6.11 9.08 3.07
N ALA A 75 -5.97 8.86 1.76
CA ALA A 75 -4.68 8.73 1.08
C ALA A 75 -3.75 9.92 1.35
N VAL A 76 -4.33 11.11 1.45
CA VAL A 76 -3.67 12.37 1.83
C VAL A 76 -2.85 12.23 3.12
N HIS A 77 -3.29 11.42 4.09
CA HIS A 77 -2.56 11.24 5.35
C HIS A 77 -1.18 10.59 5.12
N ALA A 78 -1.12 9.54 4.29
CA ALA A 78 0.13 8.85 3.96
C ALA A 78 1.12 9.79 3.28
N GLY A 79 0.66 10.56 2.28
CA GLY A 79 1.49 11.53 1.56
C GLY A 79 2.07 12.66 2.44
N ILE A 80 1.43 12.95 3.58
CA ILE A 80 1.93 13.97 4.52
C ILE A 80 2.94 13.37 5.51
N VAL A 81 2.67 12.20 6.09
CA VAL A 81 3.55 11.63 7.13
C VAL A 81 4.76 10.88 6.54
N ALA A 82 4.65 10.32 5.34
CA ALA A 82 5.71 9.59 4.64
C ALA A 82 6.02 10.19 3.25
N PRO A 83 6.37 11.48 3.14
CA PRO A 83 6.47 12.20 1.86
C PRO A 83 7.61 11.72 0.95
N GLU A 84 8.62 11.05 1.50
CA GLU A 84 9.72 10.47 0.73
C GLU A 84 9.34 9.15 0.05
N ASP A 85 8.36 8.44 0.62
CA ASP A 85 8.04 7.06 0.26
C ASP A 85 6.64 6.91 -0.37
N VAL A 86 5.77 7.92 -0.24
CA VAL A 86 4.40 7.92 -0.76
C VAL A 86 4.23 8.94 -1.90
N CYS A 87 3.83 8.46 -3.08
CA CYS A 87 3.41 9.28 -4.21
C CYS A 87 1.91 9.12 -4.47
N ILE A 88 1.19 10.20 -4.77
CA ILE A 88 -0.24 10.18 -5.08
C ILE A 88 -0.47 10.74 -6.49
N TYR A 89 -1.02 9.92 -7.37
CA TYR A 89 -1.32 10.27 -8.76
C TYR A 89 -2.83 10.32 -8.96
N THR A 90 -3.31 11.30 -9.73
CA THR A 90 -4.73 11.38 -10.09
C THR A 90 -4.95 10.68 -11.42
N TYR A 91 -5.78 9.63 -11.45
CA TYR A 91 -6.14 8.91 -12.66
C TYR A 91 -6.74 9.87 -13.72
N PRO A 92 -6.37 9.80 -15.00
CA PRO A 92 -5.65 8.70 -15.68
C PRO A 92 -4.12 8.77 -15.69
N CYS A 93 -3.49 9.65 -14.88
CA CYS A 93 -2.04 9.63 -14.70
C CYS A 93 -1.64 8.39 -13.88
N ILE A 94 -1.11 7.36 -14.54
CA ILE A 94 -0.52 6.17 -13.93
C ILE A 94 0.94 6.14 -14.39
N PRO A 95 1.93 5.98 -13.48
CA PRO A 95 3.32 5.74 -13.84
C PRO A 95 3.50 4.51 -14.74
N ASP A 96 4.59 4.49 -15.50
CA ASP A 96 5.05 3.24 -16.12
C ASP A 96 5.77 2.39 -15.05
N TYR A 97 5.51 1.08 -15.04
CA TYR A 97 5.95 0.19 -13.98
C TYR A 97 6.65 -1.07 -14.53
N GLU A 98 7.85 -1.33 -14.01
CA GLU A 98 8.48 -2.64 -14.09
C GLU A 98 7.64 -3.67 -13.31
N LYS A 99 6.80 -4.44 -14.01
CA LYS A 99 5.78 -5.34 -13.41
C LYS A 99 6.36 -6.39 -12.44
N ASP A 100 7.63 -6.74 -12.59
CA ASP A 100 8.35 -7.65 -11.68
C ASP A 100 8.72 -7.02 -10.33
N LYS A 101 8.76 -5.67 -10.23
CA LYS A 101 9.19 -4.91 -9.05
C LYS A 101 8.03 -4.22 -8.32
N VAL A 102 6.79 -4.45 -8.76
CA VAL A 102 5.61 -3.80 -8.20
C VAL A 102 4.49 -4.82 -7.95
N ILE A 103 3.71 -4.57 -6.90
CA ILE A 103 2.46 -5.29 -6.61
C ILE A 103 1.30 -4.31 -6.47
N LEU A 104 0.07 -4.80 -6.64
CA LEU A 104 -1.15 -4.01 -6.51
C LEU A 104 -2.00 -4.57 -5.37
N VAL A 105 -2.33 -3.75 -4.37
CA VAL A 105 -3.26 -4.16 -3.30
C VAL A 105 -4.68 -4.05 -3.83
N PHE A 106 -5.26 -5.19 -4.22
CA PHE A 106 -6.61 -5.30 -4.73
C PHE A 106 -7.11 -6.77 -4.64
N PRO A 107 -8.27 -7.04 -4.02
CA PRO A 107 -8.84 -8.39 -3.97
C PRO A 107 -9.42 -8.79 -5.34
N CYS A 108 -8.94 -9.88 -5.92
CA CYS A 108 -9.43 -10.42 -7.19
C CYS A 108 -9.26 -11.95 -7.26
N LYS A 109 -9.69 -12.60 -8.35
CA LYS A 109 -9.57 -14.06 -8.51
C LYS A 109 -8.11 -14.55 -8.37
N ASP A 110 -7.15 -13.72 -8.80
CA ASP A 110 -5.73 -14.07 -8.89
C ASP A 110 -4.88 -13.36 -7.81
N SER A 111 -5.50 -12.76 -6.79
CA SER A 111 -4.78 -12.16 -5.67
C SER A 111 -4.15 -13.20 -4.76
N LYS A 112 -3.07 -12.81 -4.08
CA LYS A 112 -2.34 -13.64 -3.11
C LYS A 112 -2.24 -12.94 -1.76
N THR A 113 -2.01 -13.72 -0.70
CA THR A 113 -1.57 -13.17 0.58
C THR A 113 -0.08 -12.81 0.53
N LEU A 114 0.37 -11.92 1.43
CA LEU A 114 1.80 -11.59 1.55
C LEU A 114 2.64 -12.81 1.98
N GLU A 115 2.08 -13.70 2.81
CA GLU A 115 2.69 -14.99 3.19
C GLU A 115 2.97 -15.90 1.98
N GLN A 116 2.01 -16.01 1.05
CA GLN A 116 2.18 -16.77 -0.18
C GLN A 116 3.27 -16.17 -1.08
N LEU A 117 3.35 -14.83 -1.17
CA LEU A 117 4.44 -14.16 -1.88
C LEU A 117 5.80 -14.36 -1.20
N ALA A 118 5.85 -14.28 0.14
CA ALA A 118 7.08 -14.49 0.91
C ALA A 118 7.64 -15.90 0.74
N SER A 119 6.76 -16.90 0.79
CA SER A 119 7.10 -18.30 0.53
C SER A 119 7.64 -18.48 -0.90
N SER A 120 6.97 -17.87 -1.88
CA SER A 120 7.35 -17.95 -3.29
C SER A 120 8.70 -17.29 -3.59
N TRP A 121 8.96 -16.12 -2.97
CA TRP A 121 10.23 -15.41 -3.09
C TRP A 121 11.41 -16.20 -2.52
N LYS A 122 11.21 -16.88 -1.38
CA LYS A 122 12.20 -17.80 -0.79
C LYS A 122 12.56 -18.98 -1.72
N HIS A 123 11.69 -19.31 -2.68
CA HIS A 123 11.94 -20.29 -3.74
C HIS A 123 12.42 -19.68 -5.07
N GLY A 124 12.76 -18.38 -5.10
CA GLY A 124 13.33 -17.69 -6.26
C GLY A 124 12.30 -17.26 -7.33
N LEU A 125 11.00 -17.35 -7.05
CA LEU A 125 9.95 -16.95 -8.00
C LEU A 125 9.70 -15.43 -7.96
N LYS A 126 9.58 -14.83 -9.14
CA LYS A 126 9.22 -13.41 -9.29
C LYS A 126 7.73 -13.16 -9.10
N PRO A 127 7.29 -11.94 -8.69
CA PRO A 127 5.89 -11.57 -8.52
C PRO A 127 4.99 -11.92 -9.73
N THR A 128 5.44 -11.67 -10.97
CA THR A 128 4.64 -11.89 -12.19
C THR A 128 4.47 -13.36 -12.58
N GLN A 129 5.40 -14.23 -12.16
CA GLN A 129 5.42 -15.67 -12.47
C GLN A 129 4.46 -16.48 -11.61
N LEU A 130 3.73 -15.84 -10.69
CA LEU A 130 3.00 -16.49 -9.62
C LEU A 130 1.53 -16.76 -9.88
N LYS A 131 1.03 -16.46 -11.08
CA LYS A 131 -0.35 -16.78 -11.48
C LYS A 131 -0.61 -18.28 -11.34
N SER A 132 -1.80 -18.64 -10.89
CA SER A 132 -2.17 -20.02 -10.61
C SER A 132 -2.04 -20.90 -11.86
N ASN A 133 -1.39 -22.05 -11.71
CA ASN A 133 -1.47 -23.11 -12.70
C ASN A 133 -2.93 -23.54 -12.84
N GLU A 134 -3.54 -23.34 -14.01
CA GLU A 134 -4.76 -24.06 -14.35
C GLU A 134 -4.42 -25.54 -14.50
N SER A 135 -5.07 -26.36 -13.68
CA SER A 135 -4.97 -27.81 -13.74
C SER A 135 -5.64 -28.36 -14.99
N VAL A 136 -4.91 -28.43 -16.10
CA VAL A 136 -5.38 -29.11 -17.32
C VAL A 136 -5.20 -30.61 -17.17
N PHE A 137 -6.22 -31.29 -16.64
CA PHE A 137 -6.32 -32.73 -16.70
C PHE A 137 -7.02 -33.16 -18.00
N SER A 138 -6.30 -33.88 -18.85
CA SER A 138 -6.80 -34.70 -19.98
C SER A 138 -7.65 -34.04 -21.08
N GLY A 139 -6.99 -33.70 -22.20
CA GLY A 139 -7.58 -33.69 -23.55
C GLY A 139 -6.66 -34.46 -24.51
N LYS A 140 -7.17 -35.48 -25.22
CA LYS A 140 -6.38 -36.38 -26.09
C LYS A 140 -6.24 -35.89 -27.53
N GLY A 141 -5.09 -36.22 -28.15
CA GLY A 141 -4.89 -36.33 -29.61
C GLY A 141 -4.19 -35.12 -30.25
N SER A 142 -3.36 -35.27 -31.29
CA SER A 142 -2.83 -36.49 -31.92
C SER A 142 -1.49 -36.21 -32.64
N LEU A 143 -0.84 -37.30 -33.06
CA LEU A 143 0.38 -37.44 -33.85
C LEU A 143 0.51 -36.54 -35.09
N GLU A 144 1.74 -36.09 -35.41
CA GLU A 144 2.45 -36.13 -36.71
C GLU A 144 3.65 -35.15 -36.72
N THR A 145 4.57 -35.22 -37.68
CA THR A 145 5.87 -35.93 -37.73
C THR A 145 6.73 -35.28 -38.84
N SER A 146 8.07 -35.45 -38.84
CA SER A 146 9.08 -34.94 -39.83
C SER A 146 9.27 -33.39 -39.86
N GLY A 147 10.43 -32.79 -40.19
CA GLY A 147 11.83 -33.20 -40.52
C GLY A 147 12.67 -31.92 -40.85
N GLU A 148 14.01 -31.88 -41.03
CA GLU A 148 15.09 -32.89 -40.97
C GLU A 148 16.43 -32.27 -40.44
N LYS A 149 17.35 -31.75 -41.29
CA LYS A 149 18.73 -31.29 -40.91
C LYS A 149 19.28 -30.09 -41.71
N SER A 150 20.22 -29.35 -41.10
CA SER A 150 21.56 -28.98 -41.66
C SER A 150 22.41 -28.24 -40.60
N THR A 151 23.46 -28.80 -39.97
CA THR A 151 24.89 -28.97 -40.35
C THR A 151 25.85 -27.75 -40.23
N ILE A 152 26.83 -27.85 -39.30
CA ILE A 152 28.28 -27.49 -39.39
C ILE A 152 28.65 -25.99 -39.66
N ALA A 153 29.64 -25.29 -39.09
CA ALA A 153 30.70 -25.41 -38.06
C ALA A 153 30.84 -24.00 -37.40
N GLY A 154 31.54 -23.68 -36.30
CA GLY A 154 32.69 -24.28 -35.62
C GLY A 154 33.93 -23.36 -35.74
N SER A 155 34.27 -22.63 -34.66
CA SER A 155 35.65 -22.21 -34.33
C SER A 155 35.73 -21.60 -32.93
N GLU A 156 36.58 -22.16 -32.07
CA GLU A 156 37.00 -21.59 -30.79
C GLU A 156 38.23 -20.70 -31.02
N ILE A 157 38.36 -19.53 -30.37
CA ILE A 157 39.66 -18.93 -30.00
C ILE A 157 39.53 -18.09 -28.71
N LEU A 158 40.25 -18.51 -27.67
CA LEU A 158 40.82 -17.72 -26.56
C LEU A 158 42.21 -18.36 -26.26
N PRO A 159 43.15 -17.74 -25.51
CA PRO A 159 43.05 -16.49 -24.75
C PRO A 159 44.22 -15.50 -25.02
N ALA A 160 44.16 -14.31 -24.41
CA ALA A 160 45.35 -13.47 -24.16
C ALA A 160 45.37 -13.01 -22.70
N LYS A 161 46.50 -13.25 -22.02
CA LYS A 161 46.73 -12.80 -20.64
C LYS A 161 47.18 -11.33 -20.65
N THR A 162 46.76 -10.56 -19.65
CA THR A 162 47.50 -9.36 -19.21
C THR A 162 47.43 -9.28 -17.69
N GLU A 163 48.46 -8.74 -17.07
CA GLU A 163 48.87 -9.09 -15.71
C GLU A 163 48.23 -8.24 -14.62
N LYS A 164 48.17 -8.78 -13.39
CA LYS A 164 47.79 -8.03 -12.19
C LYS A 164 48.93 -7.11 -11.79
N LEU A 165 48.60 -5.86 -11.43
CA LEU A 165 49.42 -5.07 -10.50
C LEU A 165 48.60 -4.86 -9.22
N HIS A 166 49.16 -5.28 -8.08
CA HIS A 166 48.54 -5.05 -6.77
C HIS A 166 48.89 -3.64 -6.28
N SER A 167 47.88 -2.86 -5.89
CA SER A 167 47.99 -1.75 -4.93
C SER A 167 47.08 -2.05 -3.75
N SER A 168 47.65 -2.03 -2.55
CA SER A 168 47.12 -2.73 -1.37
C SER A 168 46.41 -1.79 -0.39
N GLU A 169 45.34 -1.12 -0.81
CA GLU A 169 44.62 -0.15 0.03
C GLU A 169 43.07 -0.30 0.06
N ASP A 170 42.48 -1.21 -0.75
CA ASP A 170 41.01 -1.32 -0.89
C ASP A 170 40.31 -2.35 0.04
N GLU A 171 41.02 -3.16 0.83
CA GLU A 171 40.41 -4.22 1.68
C GLU A 171 39.79 -3.73 3.00
N ALA A 172 39.60 -2.42 3.19
CA ALA A 172 39.11 -1.83 4.43
C ALA A 172 37.74 -1.10 4.34
N LEU A 173 37.06 -1.13 3.18
CA LEU A 173 35.80 -0.38 2.99
C LEU A 173 34.69 -1.15 2.22
N SER A 174 34.58 -2.48 2.43
CA SER A 174 33.57 -3.32 1.75
C SER A 174 32.67 -4.10 2.71
N LYS A 175 32.32 -3.50 3.85
CA LYS A 175 31.21 -3.95 4.74
C LYS A 175 30.23 -2.81 5.01
N LEU A 176 29.74 -2.20 3.93
CA LEU A 176 28.40 -1.63 3.97
C LEU A 176 27.44 -2.81 4.10
N GLU A 177 26.60 -2.80 5.12
CA GLU A 177 25.59 -3.85 5.32
C GLU A 177 24.65 -3.86 4.10
N GLU A 178 24.68 -4.95 3.31
CA GLU A 178 23.73 -5.12 2.22
C GLU A 178 22.32 -5.24 2.81
N SER A 179 21.57 -4.14 2.74
CA SER A 179 20.16 -4.10 3.13
C SER A 179 19.40 -5.25 2.46
N PRO A 180 18.60 -6.03 3.21
CA PRO A 180 17.98 -7.25 2.68
C PRO A 180 17.18 -6.95 1.41
N LYS A 181 17.54 -7.63 0.32
CA LYS A 181 16.95 -7.39 -1.00
C LYS A 181 15.48 -7.84 -1.02
N LEU A 182 14.58 -6.86 -1.00
CA LEU A 182 13.14 -7.07 -1.05
C LEU A 182 12.70 -7.65 -2.41
N PRO A 183 11.61 -8.46 -2.44
CA PRO A 183 11.05 -9.07 -3.66
C PRO A 183 10.53 -8.07 -4.69
N PHE A 184 10.13 -6.89 -4.23
CA PHE A 184 9.58 -5.79 -5.01
C PHE A 184 9.93 -4.48 -4.31
N GLU A 185 9.96 -3.39 -5.06
CA GLU A 185 10.39 -2.05 -4.62
C GLU A 185 9.19 -1.12 -4.32
N ARG A 186 8.00 -1.50 -4.81
CA ARG A 186 6.80 -0.66 -4.76
C ARG A 186 5.51 -1.45 -4.55
N VAL A 187 4.55 -0.84 -3.87
CA VAL A 187 3.15 -1.27 -3.78
C VAL A 187 2.21 -0.18 -4.33
N ILE A 188 1.17 -0.58 -5.04
CA ILE A 188 0.12 0.31 -5.55
C ILE A 188 -1.16 0.15 -4.73
N PHE A 189 -1.81 1.26 -4.38
CA PHE A 189 -3.16 1.31 -3.83
C PHE A 189 -4.09 2.13 -4.72
N ILE A 190 -5.41 1.89 -4.65
CA ILE A 190 -6.42 2.66 -5.38
C ILE A 190 -7.28 3.47 -4.40
N ASP A 191 -7.19 4.80 -4.44
CA ASP A 191 -8.01 5.71 -3.61
C ASP A 191 -9.28 6.12 -4.37
N SER A 192 -10.37 5.39 -4.11
CA SER A 192 -11.65 5.61 -4.79
C SER A 192 -12.81 5.03 -3.99
N THR A 193 -14.05 5.38 -4.37
CA THR A 193 -15.21 4.60 -3.91
C THR A 193 -15.21 3.21 -4.55
N TRP A 194 -15.71 2.20 -3.83
CA TRP A 194 -15.77 0.81 -4.31
C TRP A 194 -16.53 0.60 -5.63
N ASN A 195 -17.44 1.51 -5.99
CA ASN A 195 -18.13 1.48 -7.28
C ASN A 195 -17.25 2.00 -8.43
N GLN A 196 -16.28 2.87 -8.15
CA GLN A 196 -15.39 3.51 -9.12
C GLN A 196 -14.07 2.75 -9.31
N THR A 197 -13.61 2.01 -8.29
CA THR A 197 -12.31 1.32 -8.28
C THR A 197 -12.03 0.45 -9.51
N ARG A 198 -13.08 -0.18 -10.08
CA ARG A 198 -12.99 -1.04 -11.27
C ARG A 198 -12.47 -0.31 -12.51
N ALA A 199 -12.69 1.00 -12.64
CA ALA A 199 -12.19 1.76 -13.78
C ALA A 199 -10.65 1.86 -13.76
N ILE A 200 -10.07 2.02 -12.57
CA ILE A 200 -8.60 2.08 -12.38
C ILE A 200 -8.02 0.67 -12.45
N PHE A 201 -8.62 -0.31 -11.76
CA PHE A 201 -8.15 -1.70 -11.73
C PHE A 201 -8.07 -2.34 -13.13
N ASN A 202 -9.02 -2.04 -14.02
CA ASN A 202 -9.07 -2.60 -15.38
C ASN A 202 -8.19 -1.83 -16.39
N ASP A 203 -7.42 -0.82 -15.99
CA ASP A 203 -6.51 -0.08 -16.88
C ASP A 203 -5.41 -1.01 -17.41
N GLU A 204 -5.13 -0.94 -18.71
CA GLU A 204 -4.16 -1.82 -19.38
C GLU A 204 -2.74 -1.73 -18.82
N ARG A 205 -2.36 -0.59 -18.24
CA ARG A 205 -1.04 -0.37 -17.62
C ARG A 205 -0.87 -1.20 -16.35
N LEU A 206 -1.96 -1.45 -15.62
CA LEU A 206 -1.95 -2.32 -14.42
C LEU A 206 -2.06 -3.80 -14.79
N ARG A 207 -2.44 -4.14 -16.02
CA ARG A 207 -2.67 -5.52 -16.45
C ARG A 207 -1.41 -6.37 -16.31
N GLY A 208 -1.48 -7.38 -15.46
CA GLY A 208 -0.40 -8.35 -15.23
C GLY A 208 0.53 -8.03 -14.05
N ILE A 209 0.31 -6.92 -13.34
CA ILE A 209 0.88 -6.72 -12.01
C ILE A 209 0.28 -7.75 -11.05
N GLN A 210 1.09 -8.35 -10.16
CA GLN A 210 0.60 -9.30 -9.17
C GLN A 210 -0.28 -8.59 -8.15
N CYS A 211 -1.51 -9.09 -7.99
CA CYS A 211 -2.46 -8.56 -7.02
C CYS A 211 -2.22 -9.19 -5.64
N VAL A 212 -2.36 -8.39 -4.59
CA VAL A 212 -2.30 -8.83 -3.19
C VAL A 212 -3.60 -8.47 -2.50
N GLU A 213 -4.15 -9.42 -1.75
CA GLU A 213 -5.26 -9.18 -0.84
C GLU A 213 -4.74 -9.06 0.60
N LEU A 214 -5.38 -8.19 1.38
CA LEU A 214 -5.10 -8.03 2.81
C LEU A 214 -5.98 -8.99 3.61
N LYS A 215 -5.48 -9.39 4.78
CA LYS A 215 -6.32 -10.01 5.81
C LYS A 215 -7.51 -9.10 6.14
N SER A 216 -8.68 -9.71 6.34
CA SER A 216 -9.95 -8.98 6.50
C SER A 216 -10.05 -8.27 7.86
N GLU A 217 -9.75 -6.97 7.87
CA GLU A 217 -9.77 -6.12 9.07
C GLU A 217 -11.01 -5.21 9.15
N LYS A 218 -11.46 -4.90 10.37
CA LYS A 218 -12.66 -4.05 10.58
C LYS A 218 -12.33 -2.56 10.62
N THR A 219 -12.81 -1.82 9.63
CA THR A 219 -12.57 -0.37 9.50
C THR A 219 -13.13 0.43 10.67
N LYS A 220 -12.30 1.33 11.21
CA LYS A 220 -12.69 2.36 12.19
C LYS A 220 -13.20 3.62 11.48
N PHE A 221 -13.29 3.64 10.15
CA PHE A 221 -13.70 4.82 9.37
C PHE A 221 -15.13 5.27 9.69
N TRP A 222 -15.28 6.57 9.94
CA TRP A 222 -16.49 7.20 10.48
C TRP A 222 -17.53 7.63 9.43
N ARG A 223 -17.18 7.61 8.13
CA ARG A 223 -18.13 8.01 7.07
C ARG A 223 -19.00 6.81 6.68
N HIS A 224 -20.31 7.04 6.55
CA HIS A 224 -21.24 6.00 6.12
C HIS A 224 -20.91 5.55 4.69
N GLN A 225 -20.69 4.25 4.50
CA GLN A 225 -20.52 3.62 3.20
C GLN A 225 -21.76 2.76 2.91
N LYS A 226 -22.67 3.28 2.08
CA LYS A 226 -23.92 2.57 1.76
C LYS A 226 -23.61 1.24 1.06
N ASN A 227 -24.23 0.17 1.53
CA ASN A 227 -24.12 -1.21 1.03
C ASN A 227 -22.75 -1.90 1.16
N ASN A 228 -21.71 -1.26 1.70
CA ASN A 228 -20.42 -1.91 1.95
C ASN A 228 -20.42 -2.66 3.30
N PRO A 229 -19.62 -3.74 3.45
CA PRO A 229 -19.31 -4.35 4.75
C PRO A 229 -18.36 -3.45 5.56
N ASP A 230 -18.23 -3.73 6.86
CA ASP A 230 -17.26 -3.08 7.75
C ASP A 230 -15.82 -3.57 7.54
N THR A 231 -15.58 -4.49 6.61
CA THR A 231 -14.26 -4.95 6.18
C THR A 231 -13.64 -4.09 5.05
N HIS A 232 -14.41 -3.12 4.53
CA HIS A 232 -13.95 -2.17 3.51
C HIS A 232 -13.16 -1.01 4.13
N LEU A 233 -11.87 -1.27 4.36
CA LEU A 233 -10.88 -0.32 4.90
C LEU A 233 -10.86 1.02 4.13
N ALA A 234 -10.57 2.09 4.86
CA ALA A 234 -10.12 3.34 4.27
C ALA A 234 -8.68 3.21 3.75
N THR A 235 -8.30 4.01 2.75
CA THR A 235 -6.98 3.91 2.08
C THR A 235 -5.80 3.94 3.05
N ILE A 236 -5.82 4.80 4.08
CA ILE A 236 -4.75 4.84 5.08
C ILE A 236 -4.71 3.62 6.00
N GLU A 237 -5.88 3.02 6.33
CA GLU A 237 -5.94 1.78 7.08
C GLU A 237 -5.35 0.63 6.25
N ALA A 238 -5.72 0.55 4.96
CA ALA A 238 -5.18 -0.45 4.04
C ALA A 238 -3.64 -0.34 3.89
N ILE A 239 -3.09 0.87 3.81
CA ILE A 239 -1.64 1.10 3.79
C ILE A 239 -1.00 0.66 5.11
N TYR A 240 -1.59 1.02 6.26
CA TYR A 240 -1.09 0.62 7.57
C TYR A 240 -1.07 -0.91 7.75
N TYR A 241 -2.20 -1.60 7.50
CA TYR A 241 -2.28 -3.05 7.65
C TYR A 241 -1.39 -3.80 6.66
N PHE A 242 -1.27 -3.31 5.41
CA PHE A 242 -0.28 -3.82 4.47
C PHE A 242 1.15 -3.71 5.02
N MET A 243 1.55 -2.54 5.54
CA MET A 243 2.90 -2.32 6.05
C MET A 243 3.20 -3.18 7.28
N ARG A 244 2.20 -3.44 8.12
CA ARG A 244 2.30 -4.36 9.26
C ARG A 244 2.60 -5.78 8.82
N GLU A 245 1.80 -6.32 7.90
CA GLU A 245 1.94 -7.70 7.39
C GLU A 245 3.18 -7.85 6.50
N PHE A 246 3.54 -6.81 5.73
CA PHE A 246 4.77 -6.79 4.94
C PHE A 246 6.02 -6.84 5.83
N HIS A 247 6.03 -6.09 6.93
CA HIS A 247 7.17 -6.10 7.85
C HIS A 247 7.39 -7.48 8.47
N GLU A 248 6.33 -8.13 8.97
CA GLU A 248 6.37 -9.48 9.55
C GLU A 248 6.93 -10.53 8.58
N HIS A 249 6.65 -10.40 7.27
CA HIS A 249 7.06 -11.39 6.27
C HIS A 249 8.38 -11.07 5.55
N PHE A 250 8.81 -9.79 5.47
CA PHE A 250 9.90 -9.35 4.61
C PHE A 250 10.95 -8.45 5.26
N VAL A 251 10.71 -7.92 6.47
CA VAL A 251 11.61 -6.95 7.14
C VAL A 251 12.14 -7.51 8.45
N ASP A 252 11.27 -7.71 9.43
CA ASP A 252 11.61 -8.28 10.74
C ASP A 252 10.36 -8.91 11.37
N THR A 253 10.58 -9.98 12.11
CA THR A 253 9.60 -10.55 13.06
C THR A 253 9.19 -9.57 14.17
N GLN A 254 10.05 -8.62 14.56
CA GLN A 254 9.84 -7.70 15.67
C GLN A 254 9.25 -6.35 15.25
N TYR A 255 7.93 -6.25 15.28
CA TYR A 255 7.26 -4.96 15.17
C TYR A 255 7.27 -4.18 16.49
N SER A 256 7.75 -2.94 16.45
CA SER A 256 7.93 -2.05 17.60
C SER A 256 7.14 -0.73 17.49
N GLY A 257 6.32 -0.56 16.44
CA GLY A 257 5.49 0.63 16.22
C GLY A 257 5.90 1.47 15.00
N GLN A 258 6.80 0.96 14.15
CA GLN A 258 7.50 1.71 13.09
C GLN A 258 6.57 2.49 12.14
N TYR A 259 5.31 2.05 11.95
CA TYR A 259 4.36 2.67 11.03
C TYR A 259 3.06 3.13 11.70
N ASP A 260 2.94 3.08 13.02
CA ASP A 260 1.69 3.41 13.74
C ASP A 260 1.24 4.86 13.45
N ASN A 261 2.22 5.76 13.30
CA ASN A 261 2.01 7.16 12.91
C ASN A 261 1.44 7.35 11.49
N LEU A 262 1.32 6.31 10.63
CA LEU A 262 0.46 6.37 9.43
C LEU A 262 -0.98 6.76 9.80
N LEU A 263 -1.45 6.28 10.96
CA LEU A 263 -2.78 6.54 11.48
C LEU A 263 -2.88 7.85 12.28
N PHE A 264 -1.82 8.67 12.38
CA PHE A 264 -1.80 9.92 13.16
C PHE A 264 -3.02 10.83 12.87
N PHE A 265 -3.17 11.27 11.61
CA PHE A 265 -4.31 12.11 11.22
C PHE A 265 -5.64 11.36 11.23
N PHE A 266 -5.64 10.04 11.05
CA PHE A 266 -6.87 9.24 11.10
C PHE A 266 -7.40 9.13 12.52
N ASN A 267 -6.54 8.84 13.50
CA ASN A 267 -6.83 8.81 14.93
C ASN A 267 -7.34 10.17 15.42
N PHE A 268 -6.66 11.26 15.04
CA PHE A 268 -7.13 12.62 15.30
C PHE A 268 -8.54 12.87 14.75
N MET A 269 -8.78 12.59 13.46
CA MET A 269 -10.07 12.82 12.82
C MET A 269 -11.17 11.93 13.43
N TYR A 270 -10.86 10.68 13.77
CA TYR A 270 -11.76 9.77 14.47
C TYR A 270 -12.22 10.36 15.81
N LYS A 271 -11.27 10.73 16.68
CA LYS A 271 -11.56 11.36 17.98
C LYS A 271 -12.36 12.65 17.80
N LYS A 272 -11.91 13.55 16.93
CA LYS A 272 -12.55 14.85 16.68
C LYS A 272 -14.00 14.70 16.21
N ILE A 273 -14.27 13.74 15.32
CA ILE A 273 -15.61 13.54 14.77
C ILE A 273 -16.52 12.87 15.79
N ARG A 274 -16.03 11.93 16.61
CA ARG A 274 -16.86 11.36 17.70
C ARG A 274 -17.23 12.41 18.75
N ASN A 275 -16.33 13.34 19.06
CA ASN A 275 -16.63 14.47 19.96
C ASN A 275 -17.69 15.43 19.38
N ILE A 276 -17.76 15.59 18.05
CA ILE A 276 -18.79 16.41 17.37
C ILE A 276 -20.16 15.71 17.33
N TYR A 277 -20.20 14.38 17.32
CA TYR A 277 -21.42 13.58 17.12
C TYR A 277 -21.80 12.73 18.35
N ASP A 278 -21.62 13.30 19.54
CA ASP A 278 -21.95 12.72 20.86
C ASP A 278 -21.51 11.26 21.02
N GLY A 279 -20.20 11.06 21.19
CA GLY A 279 -19.59 9.73 21.26
C GLY A 279 -19.72 8.92 19.96
N GLY A 280 -20.32 9.47 18.90
CA GLY A 280 -20.63 8.80 17.63
C GLY A 280 -22.03 8.18 17.54
N GLU A 281 -22.92 8.36 18.52
CA GLU A 281 -24.27 7.77 18.49
C GLU A 281 -25.10 8.24 17.30
N HIS A 282 -24.90 9.50 16.87
CA HIS A 282 -25.59 10.08 15.73
C HIS A 282 -24.94 9.76 14.36
N LEU A 283 -23.82 9.03 14.31
CA LEU A 283 -23.15 8.69 13.05
C LEU A 283 -23.84 7.51 12.32
N GLU A 284 -24.35 7.78 11.13
CA GLU A 284 -24.97 6.77 10.24
C GLU A 284 -24.04 5.59 9.89
N ALA A 285 -22.72 5.78 9.99
CA ALA A 285 -21.76 4.69 9.84
C ALA A 285 -21.86 3.66 10.97
N TYR A 286 -22.18 4.09 12.20
CA TYR A 286 -22.19 3.23 13.38
C TYR A 286 -23.58 2.67 13.66
N LYS A 287 -24.65 3.45 13.42
CA LYS A 287 -26.04 2.96 13.47
C LYS A 287 -26.24 1.75 12.55
N SER A 288 -25.92 1.90 11.27
CA SER A 288 -26.07 0.84 10.26
C SER A 288 -25.20 -0.41 10.54
N ARG A 289 -24.03 -0.27 11.18
CA ARG A 289 -23.23 -1.42 11.65
C ARG A 289 -23.89 -2.13 12.83
N LYS A 290 -24.42 -1.39 13.80
CA LYS A 290 -25.15 -1.93 14.96
C LYS A 290 -26.41 -2.69 14.52
N GLU A 291 -27.18 -2.12 13.58
CA GLU A 291 -28.36 -2.75 12.97
C GLU A 291 -28.01 -4.05 12.24
N LYS A 292 -26.98 -4.03 11.37
CA LYS A 292 -26.50 -5.26 10.69
C LYS A 292 -26.07 -6.33 11.69
N ALA A 293 -25.29 -5.97 12.72
CA ALA A 293 -24.83 -6.92 13.73
C ALA A 293 -25.97 -7.52 14.58
N LEU A 294 -27.04 -6.76 14.83
CA LEU A 294 -28.28 -7.26 15.45
C LEU A 294 -29.05 -8.20 14.53
N GLN A 295 -29.15 -7.87 13.23
CA GLN A 295 -29.80 -8.74 12.24
C GLN A 295 -29.07 -10.08 12.09
N THR A 296 -27.74 -10.09 12.03
CA THR A 296 -26.97 -11.34 11.93
C THR A 296 -27.18 -12.25 13.15
N LYS A 297 -27.25 -11.68 14.36
CA LYS A 297 -27.48 -12.42 15.61
C LYS A 297 -28.90 -12.99 15.77
N ASN A 298 -29.87 -12.51 15.01
CA ASN A 298 -31.26 -12.98 15.06
C ASN A 298 -31.56 -14.07 14.00
N VAL A 299 -30.57 -14.42 13.17
CA VAL A 299 -30.69 -15.40 12.06
C VAL A 299 -29.78 -16.63 12.30
N SER A 300 -28.97 -16.60 13.36
CA SER A 300 -28.06 -17.65 13.84
C SER A 300 -28.53 -18.23 15.17
#